data_AF-A0A1Y1LQE5-F1
#
_entry.id   AF-A0A1Y1LQE5-F1
#
_cell.length_a   1.000
_cell.length_b   1.000
_cell.length_c   1.000
_cell.angle_alpha   90.00
_cell.angle_beta   90.00
_cell.angle_gamma   90.00
#
_symmetry.space_group_name_H-M   'P 1'
#
loop_
_entity.id
_entity.type
_entity.pdbx_description
1 polymer ?
#
loop_
_entity_poly.entity_id
_entity_poly.type
_entity_poly.pdbx_seq_one_letter_code
_entity_poly.pdbx_strand_id
1 'polypeptide(L)'
;MTLLRFTRASDNKITGLLNWFPVHGTSLYRNNTHVAGDNKGLAAWMTEQEMKGDSAFASNLVAAFSQANLGDATPNVEGAWCEDGSGKQCDFETATCADGTVAKCQGRGPHWQVQDQGASSCHEIALRQLRGVKD
;
A
#
# COMPACT_ATOMS: atom_id res chain seq x y z
N MET A 1 -4.84 -3.86 11.96
CA MET A 1 -5.81 -3.82 10.85
C MET A 1 -7.18 -4.05 11.44
N THR A 2 -8.19 -3.28 11.02
CA THR A 2 -9.56 -3.40 11.53
C THR A 2 -10.52 -3.49 10.35
N LEU A 3 -11.26 -4.60 10.25
CA LEU A 3 -12.18 -4.86 9.14
C LEU A 3 -13.63 -4.77 9.61
N LEU A 4 -14.42 -3.95 8.91
CA LEU A 4 -15.87 -3.90 9.03
C LEU A 4 -16.50 -4.55 7.79
N ARG A 5 -17.38 -5.52 8.02
CA ARG A 5 -18.11 -6.25 6.99
C ARG A 5 -19.58 -5.86 6.99
N PHE A 6 -20.10 -5.52 5.82
CA PHE A 6 -21.50 -5.20 5.61
C PHE A 6 -22.20 -6.38 4.95
N THR A 7 -23.19 -6.94 5.64
CA THR A 7 -23.99 -8.07 5.15
C THR A 7 -25.44 -7.62 4.96
N ARG A 8 -25.98 -7.87 3.77
CA ARG A 8 -27.37 -7.54 3.43
C ARG A 8 -28.32 -8.56 4.01
N ALA A 9 -29.34 -8.11 4.75
CA ALA A 9 -30.27 -8.99 5.44
C ALA A 9 -31.17 -9.85 4.53
N SER A 10 -31.46 -9.40 3.30
CA SER A 10 -32.39 -10.10 2.40
C SER A 10 -31.86 -11.42 1.85
N ASP A 11 -30.54 -11.56 1.72
CA ASP A 11 -29.90 -12.73 1.10
C ASP A 11 -28.59 -13.14 1.77
N ASN A 12 -28.24 -12.51 2.90
CA ASN A 12 -27.02 -12.74 3.67
C ASN A 12 -25.71 -12.55 2.88
N LYS A 13 -25.76 -11.88 1.72
CA LYS A 13 -24.56 -11.62 0.93
C LYS A 13 -23.76 -10.46 1.51
N ILE A 14 -22.44 -10.57 1.43
CA ILE A 14 -21.51 -9.49 1.78
C ILE A 14 -21.55 -8.45 0.66
N THR A 15 -21.98 -7.23 0.99
CA THR A 15 -22.11 -6.13 0.03
C THR A 15 -20.99 -5.10 0.14
N GLY A 16 -20.28 -5.09 1.26
CA GLY A 16 -19.21 -4.13 1.47
C GLY A 16 -18.16 -4.60 2.47
N LEU A 17 -16.94 -4.14 2.26
CA LEU A 17 -15.81 -4.30 3.18
C LEU A 17 -15.16 -2.94 3.40
N LEU A 18 -14.90 -2.58 4.65
CA LEU A 18 -14.16 -1.37 5.00
C LEU A 18 -13.03 -1.73 5.95
N ASN A 19 -11.80 -1.55 5.48
CA ASN A 19 -10.58 -1.86 6.19
C ASN A 19 -9.88 -0.58 6.66
N TRP A 20 -9.43 -0.53 7.92
CA TRP A 20 -8.50 0.48 8.42
C TRP A 20 -7.13 -0.15 8.69
N PHE A 21 -6.10 0.40 8.03
CA PHE A 21 -4.71 -0.04 8.21
C PHE A 21 -3.73 1.14 8.06
N PRO A 22 -2.80 1.34 9.03
CA PRO A 22 -1.89 2.50 9.02
C PRO A 22 -0.72 2.28 8.05
N VAL A 23 -0.83 2.79 6.84
CA VAL A 23 0.28 2.86 5.87
C VAL A 23 0.04 4.00 4.88
N HIS A 24 1.08 4.80 4.61
CA HIS A 24 0.99 5.84 3.58
C HIS A 24 0.71 5.25 2.18
N GLY A 25 -0.06 5.98 1.38
CA GLY A 25 -0.21 5.72 -0.06
C GLY A 25 0.96 6.32 -0.85
N THR A 26 2.18 5.86 -0.58
CA THR A 26 3.43 6.37 -1.14
C THR A 26 4.34 5.24 -1.66
N SER A 27 3.74 4.16 -2.17
CA SER A 27 4.49 3.09 -2.84
C SER A 27 4.97 3.52 -4.22
N LEU A 28 4.14 4.26 -4.95
CA LEU A 28 4.53 4.89 -6.21
C LEU A 28 5.44 6.07 -5.91
N TYR A 29 6.58 6.13 -6.59
CA TYR A 29 7.58 7.15 -6.37
C TYR A 29 7.15 8.51 -6.95
N ARG A 30 7.80 9.57 -6.48
CA ARG A 30 7.57 10.96 -6.91
C ARG A 30 7.76 11.22 -8.41
N ASN A 31 8.42 10.33 -9.14
CA ASN A 31 8.62 10.41 -10.59
C ASN A 31 7.54 9.66 -11.40
N ASN A 32 6.56 9.02 -10.75
CA ASN A 32 5.37 8.52 -11.40
C ASN A 32 4.49 9.69 -11.88
N THR A 33 4.08 9.67 -13.14
CA THR A 33 3.24 10.71 -13.76
C THR A 33 1.78 10.28 -13.95
N HIS A 34 1.45 9.03 -13.60
CA HIS A 34 0.11 8.48 -13.76
C HIS A 34 -0.73 8.68 -12.51
N VAL A 35 -2.00 9.08 -12.70
CA VAL A 35 -2.99 9.11 -11.62
C VAL A 35 -3.26 7.69 -11.14
N ALA A 36 -3.13 7.45 -9.83
CA ALA A 36 -3.34 6.15 -9.22
C ALA A 36 -3.85 6.27 -7.79
N GLY A 37 -4.55 5.24 -7.31
CA GLY A 37 -4.96 5.11 -5.90
C GLY A 37 -3.89 4.53 -4.98
N ASP A 38 -2.67 4.35 -5.49
CA ASP A 38 -1.52 3.73 -4.81
C ASP A 38 -1.88 2.35 -4.19
N ASN A 39 -1.15 1.93 -3.16
CA ASN A 39 -1.27 0.59 -2.58
C ASN A 39 -2.68 0.30 -2.00
N LYS A 40 -3.38 1.31 -1.46
CA LYS A 40 -4.73 1.15 -0.90
C LYS A 40 -5.80 1.05 -1.97
N GLY A 41 -5.74 1.91 -2.99
CA GLY A 41 -6.67 1.84 -4.11
C GLY A 41 -6.49 0.54 -4.90
N LEU A 42 -5.25 0.10 -5.08
CA LEU A 42 -4.97 -1.19 -5.69
C LEU A 42 -5.47 -2.36 -4.82
N ALA A 43 -5.29 -2.31 -3.50
CA ALA A 43 -5.83 -3.34 -2.59
C ALA A 43 -7.36 -3.42 -2.63
N ALA A 44 -8.04 -2.27 -2.68
CA ALA A 44 -9.50 -2.19 -2.85
C ALA A 44 -9.94 -2.88 -4.14
N TRP A 45 -9.34 -2.50 -5.27
CA TRP A 45 -9.65 -3.09 -6.56
C TRP A 45 -9.34 -4.59 -6.57
N MET A 46 -8.18 -5.03 -6.10
CA MET A 46 -7.83 -6.45 -6.05
C MET A 46 -8.83 -7.25 -5.19
N THR A 47 -9.30 -6.70 -4.07
CA THR A 47 -10.32 -7.33 -3.22
C THR A 47 -11.63 -7.50 -3.99
N GLU A 48 -12.11 -6.43 -4.65
CA GLU A 48 -13.33 -6.50 -5.45
C GLU A 48 -13.21 -7.52 -6.58
N GLN A 49 -12.05 -7.59 -7.24
CA GLN A 49 -11.80 -8.52 -8.33
C GLN A 49 -11.72 -9.96 -7.84
N GLU A 50 -11.06 -10.23 -6.72
CA GLU A 50 -10.83 -11.58 -6.23
C GLU A 50 -12.08 -12.21 -5.62
N MET A 51 -12.98 -11.40 -5.05
CA MET A 51 -14.25 -11.89 -4.51
C MET A 51 -15.32 -12.06 -5.61
N LYS A 52 -15.04 -11.67 -6.86
CA LYS A 52 -15.94 -11.95 -7.98
C LYS A 52 -16.05 -13.46 -8.20
N GLY A 53 -17.27 -13.96 -8.08
CA GLY A 53 -17.58 -15.37 -8.29
C GLY A 53 -17.72 -16.18 -7.00
N ASP A 54 -17.32 -15.64 -5.85
CA ASP A 54 -17.66 -16.23 -4.57
C ASP A 54 -19.15 -15.94 -4.24
N SER A 55 -19.91 -17.02 -4.05
CA SER A 55 -21.34 -16.98 -3.75
C SER A 55 -21.71 -16.20 -2.47
N ALA A 56 -20.76 -16.05 -1.53
CA ALA A 56 -20.94 -15.30 -0.29
C ALA A 56 -20.98 -13.78 -0.53
N PHE A 57 -20.45 -13.29 -1.65
CA PHE A 57 -20.35 -11.87 -1.95
C PHE A 57 -21.41 -11.44 -2.97
N ALA A 58 -21.86 -10.18 -2.85
CA ALA A 58 -22.72 -9.57 -3.84
C ALA A 58 -21.91 -9.24 -5.11
N SER A 59 -22.57 -9.31 -6.28
CA SER A 59 -21.93 -8.97 -7.56
C SER A 59 -21.47 -7.51 -7.66
N ASN A 60 -22.03 -6.64 -6.83
CA ASN A 60 -21.71 -5.23 -6.69
C ASN A 60 -21.00 -4.91 -5.35
N LEU A 61 -20.18 -5.84 -4.87
CA LEU A 61 -19.32 -5.63 -3.71
C LEU A 61 -18.50 -4.34 -3.87
N VAL A 62 -18.43 -3.55 -2.81
CA VAL A 62 -17.52 -2.40 -2.69
C VAL A 62 -16.50 -2.68 -1.60
N ALA A 63 -15.21 -2.61 -1.92
CA ALA A 63 -14.14 -2.71 -0.94
C ALA A 63 -13.48 -1.34 -0.75
N ALA A 64 -13.30 -0.92 0.50
CA ALA A 64 -12.67 0.34 0.84
C ALA A 64 -11.51 0.12 1.82
N PHE A 65 -10.36 0.71 1.50
CA PHE A 65 -9.16 0.67 2.34
C PHE A 65 -8.89 2.08 2.83
N SER A 66 -9.34 2.35 4.05
CA SER A 66 -9.19 3.63 4.72
C SER A 66 -7.85 3.75 5.43
N GLN A 67 -7.48 5.00 5.67
CA GLN A 67 -6.33 5.38 6.46
C GLN A 67 -6.64 5.24 7.95
N ALA A 68 -5.65 4.78 8.72
CA ALA A 68 -5.65 4.80 10.19
C ALA A 68 -4.61 5.82 10.69
N ASN A 69 -3.92 5.52 11.78
CA ASN A 69 -2.82 6.31 12.35
C ASN A 69 -1.50 6.11 11.56
N LEU A 70 -1.39 6.69 10.36
CA LEU A 70 -0.29 6.44 9.42
C LEU A 70 0.89 7.43 9.45
N GLY A 71 0.87 8.44 10.34
CA GLY A 71 1.76 9.62 10.24
C GLY A 71 3.26 9.32 10.07
N ASP A 72 3.71 8.19 10.58
CA ASP A 72 5.09 7.68 10.56
C ASP A 72 5.21 6.27 9.91
N ALA A 73 4.15 5.77 9.29
CA ALA A 73 4.10 4.43 8.68
C ALA A 73 4.31 4.48 7.16
N THR A 74 5.44 3.93 6.69
CA THR A 74 5.82 3.90 5.27
C THR A 74 5.53 2.53 4.62
N PRO A 75 5.10 2.48 3.34
CA PRO A 75 5.06 1.23 2.59
C PRO A 75 6.44 0.78 2.07
N ASN A 76 7.46 1.63 2.22
CA ASN A 76 8.82 1.37 1.75
C ASN A 76 9.62 0.63 2.84
N VAL A 77 9.36 -0.68 2.94
CA VAL A 77 9.78 -1.54 4.07
C VAL A 77 11.24 -1.99 4.02
N GLU A 78 11.99 -1.74 2.94
CA GLU A 78 13.40 -2.14 2.81
C GLU A 78 14.37 -1.06 3.35
N GLY A 79 13.83 -0.08 4.10
CA GLY A 79 14.58 0.97 4.76
C GLY A 79 14.91 2.17 3.86
N ALA A 80 15.55 3.18 4.46
CA ALA A 80 15.96 4.40 3.79
C ALA A 80 17.45 4.37 3.44
N TRP A 81 17.76 4.66 2.18
CA TRP A 81 19.11 4.53 1.62
C TRP A 81 19.50 5.79 0.83
N CYS A 82 20.81 6.03 0.78
CA CYS A 82 21.38 7.12 0.00
C CYS A 82 21.50 6.74 -1.48
N GLU A 83 20.74 7.46 -2.30
CA GLU A 83 20.77 7.39 -3.77
C GLU A 83 21.90 8.27 -4.33
N ASP A 84 23.12 8.06 -3.81
CA ASP A 84 24.36 8.75 -4.18
C ASP A 84 25.47 7.79 -4.66
N GLY A 85 25.16 6.50 -4.80
CA GLY A 85 26.09 5.44 -5.17
C GLY A 85 26.93 4.88 -4.02
N SER A 86 26.79 5.41 -2.80
CA SER A 86 27.55 4.94 -1.62
C SER A 86 27.08 3.58 -1.09
N GLY A 87 25.82 3.20 -1.39
CA GLY A 87 25.21 2.00 -0.83
C GLY A 87 25.07 2.06 0.69
N LYS A 88 24.98 3.26 1.29
CA LYS A 88 24.78 3.45 2.73
C LYS A 88 23.31 3.73 3.05
N GLN A 89 22.90 3.33 4.24
CA GLN A 89 21.64 3.77 4.83
C GLN A 89 21.72 5.26 5.19
N CYS A 90 20.57 5.92 5.19
CA CYS A 90 20.50 7.30 5.66
C CYS A 90 20.85 7.40 7.15
N ASP A 91 21.24 8.60 7.58
CA ASP A 91 21.32 8.90 9.00
C ASP A 91 19.95 8.74 9.67
N PHE A 92 19.93 8.09 10.83
CA PHE A 92 18.70 7.72 11.54
C PHE A 92 17.98 8.93 12.14
N GLU A 93 18.72 9.92 12.64
CA GLU A 93 18.13 11.05 13.36
C GLU A 93 17.74 12.18 12.41
N THR A 94 18.54 12.42 11.37
CA THR A 94 18.37 13.57 10.47
C THR A 94 17.77 13.20 9.12
N ALA A 95 17.67 11.91 8.79
CA ALA A 95 17.30 11.42 7.47
C ALA A 95 18.18 12.00 6.33
N THR A 96 19.46 12.27 6.61
CA THR A 96 20.40 12.83 5.63
C THR A 96 21.39 11.81 5.09
N CYS A 97 22.00 12.12 3.95
CA CYS A 97 23.18 11.44 3.43
C CYS A 97 24.49 12.15 3.86
N ALA A 98 25.64 11.69 3.38
CA ALA A 98 26.95 12.24 3.74
C ALA A 98 27.13 13.72 3.37
N ASP A 99 26.31 14.24 2.45
CA ASP A 99 26.27 15.66 2.09
C ASP A 99 25.44 16.53 3.06
N GLY A 100 24.86 15.93 4.10
CA GLY A 100 24.02 16.61 5.09
C GLY A 100 22.64 16.99 4.57
N THR A 101 22.23 16.48 3.40
CA THR A 101 20.93 16.78 2.81
C THR A 101 20.01 15.55 2.79
N VAL A 102 18.70 15.80 2.83
CA VAL A 102 17.67 14.75 2.78
C VAL A 102 17.32 14.32 1.35
N ALA A 103 17.72 15.09 0.34
CA ALA A 103 17.24 14.92 -1.03
C ALA A 103 17.58 13.54 -1.63
N LYS A 104 18.71 12.96 -1.22
CA LYS A 104 19.16 11.65 -1.69
C LYS A 104 18.79 10.51 -0.75
N CYS A 105 18.23 10.80 0.42
CA CYS A 105 17.74 9.78 1.32
C CYS A 105 16.35 9.32 0.86
N GLN A 106 16.24 8.10 0.34
CA GLN A 106 15.01 7.57 -0.22
C GLN A 106 14.64 6.22 0.41
N GLY A 107 13.36 6.06 0.75
CA GLY A 107 12.82 4.78 1.21
C GLY A 107 12.69 3.79 0.05
N ARG A 108 13.01 2.52 0.27
CA ARG A 108 12.92 1.45 -0.72
C ARG A 108 11.73 0.52 -0.46
N GLY A 109 10.91 0.29 -1.48
CA GLY A 109 9.85 -0.71 -1.47
C GLY A 109 10.37 -2.15 -1.68
N PRO A 110 9.53 -3.18 -1.51
CA PRO A 110 9.90 -4.59 -1.66
C PRO A 110 10.55 -4.94 -3.01
N HIS A 111 10.22 -4.18 -4.06
CA HIS A 111 10.72 -4.36 -5.42
C HIS A 111 11.47 -3.12 -5.92
N TRP A 112 12.22 -2.43 -5.05
CA TRP A 112 12.93 -1.19 -5.38
C TRP A 112 13.91 -1.28 -6.56
N GLN A 113 14.40 -2.48 -6.88
CA GLN A 113 15.32 -2.72 -8.00
C GLN A 113 14.62 -2.69 -9.36
N VAL A 114 13.29 -2.82 -9.39
CA VAL A 114 12.50 -2.78 -10.62
C VAL A 114 12.30 -1.32 -11.04
N GLN A 115 12.63 -1.01 -12.29
CA GLN A 115 12.54 0.35 -12.84
C GLN A 115 11.13 0.66 -13.36
N ASP A 116 10.15 0.64 -12.47
CA ASP A 116 8.72 0.83 -12.79
C ASP A 116 8.05 1.90 -11.92
N GLN A 117 8.84 2.87 -11.46
CA GLN A 117 8.41 3.97 -10.60
C GLN A 117 7.69 3.50 -9.32
N GLY A 118 8.00 2.30 -8.83
CA GLY A 118 7.44 1.73 -7.60
C GLY A 118 6.18 0.90 -7.81
N ALA A 119 5.74 0.65 -9.05
CA ALA A 119 4.53 -0.11 -9.35
C ALA A 119 4.55 -1.54 -8.81
N SER A 120 5.68 -2.27 -8.97
CA SER A 120 5.83 -3.62 -8.43
C SER A 120 5.78 -3.62 -6.89
N SER A 121 6.41 -2.63 -6.26
CA SER A 121 6.34 -2.44 -4.80
C SER A 121 4.90 -2.13 -4.35
N CYS A 122 4.21 -1.26 -5.09
CA CYS A 122 2.80 -0.91 -4.85
C CYS A 122 1.90 -2.16 -4.92
N HIS A 123 2.10 -3.02 -5.92
CA HIS A 123 1.39 -4.28 -6.05
C HIS A 123 1.62 -5.21 -4.86
N GLU A 124 2.87 -5.41 -4.44
CA GLU A 124 3.20 -6.27 -3.30
C GLU A 124 2.60 -5.74 -1.98
N ILE A 125 2.65 -4.43 -1.73
CA ILE A 125 2.02 -3.83 -0.54
C ILE A 125 0.49 -3.93 -0.61
N ALA A 126 -0.12 -3.77 -1.78
CA ALA A 126 -1.55 -3.98 -1.98
C ALA A 126 -1.96 -5.43 -1.70
N LEU A 127 -1.18 -6.39 -2.19
CA LEU A 127 -1.39 -7.81 -1.98
C LEU A 127 -1.29 -8.20 -0.50
N ARG A 128 -0.36 -7.62 0.26
CA ARG A 128 -0.27 -7.81 1.72
C ARG A 128 -1.51 -7.29 2.44
N GLN A 129 -2.03 -6.13 2.05
CA GLN A 129 -3.27 -5.58 2.61
C GLN A 129 -4.49 -6.46 2.27
N LEU A 130 -4.57 -6.98 1.05
CA LEU A 130 -5.61 -7.91 0.61
C LEU A 130 -5.59 -9.23 1.40
N ARG A 131 -4.41 -9.84 1.58
CA ARG A 131 -4.26 -11.07 2.39
C ARG A 131 -4.79 -10.86 3.81
N GLY A 132 -4.49 -9.71 4.39
CA GLY A 132 -5.00 -9.37 5.71
C GLY A 132 -6.54 -9.25 5.81
N VAL A 133 -7.24 -8.96 4.71
CA VAL A 133 -8.72 -8.96 4.69
C VAL A 133 -9.30 -10.38 4.70
N LYS A 134 -8.51 -11.38 4.29
CA LYS A 134 -8.93 -12.78 4.14
C LYS A 134 -8.66 -13.64 5.37
N ASP A 135 -7.62 -13.30 6.13
CA ASP A 135 -7.22 -13.97 7.37
C ASP A 135 -8.16 -13.62 8.53
#